data_AF-A0A814SR08-F1
#
_entry.id   AF-A0A814SR08-F1
#
_cell.length_a   1.000
_cell.length_b   1.000
_cell.length_c   1.000
_cell.angle_alpha   90.00
_cell.angle_beta   90.00
_cell.angle_gamma   90.00
#
_symmetry.space_group_name_H-M   'P 1'
#
loop_
_entity.id
_entity.type
_entity.pdbx_description
1 polymer ?
#
loop_
_entity_poly.entity_id
_entity_poly.type
_entity_poly.pdbx_seq_one_letter_code
_entity_poly.pdbx_strand_id
1 'polypeptide(L)'
;MLSNFIAIGGQPIDQNADRGSLFERLWARIWAHKPMAAMCCLTIAIGSMVTLIVVGLIPLYLPTKQISSYDNINYLERYLKDIDDFYTIKEYFDMAINEKGPIYLLKAYTAETDFYLKLIYHIAQLHPKNLTDKDIVNRAFYVAIIARHSTLETVSYTGITYHSMIITSNDLEQCKIGTRIVTKTFFSTSKQMNVVLRCLHNNVDIDDRLSVICEYDILNKRTALDIPYISLFEGEQEVLILPYSIFNIVDIKFDKSNSPLVEIKLKECKLK
;
A
#
# COMPACT_ATOMS: atom_id res chain seq x y z
N MET A 1 4.52 -8.70 -28.50
CA MET A 1 3.52 -9.38 -27.65
C MET A 1 3.10 -8.38 -26.59
N LEU A 2 1.93 -7.75 -26.75
CA LEU A 2 1.44 -6.69 -25.85
C LEU A 2 0.91 -7.37 -24.58
N SER A 3 1.52 -7.09 -23.42
CA SER A 3 1.07 -7.62 -22.12
C SER A 3 0.09 -6.66 -21.45
N ASN A 4 -1.05 -7.18 -21.00
CA ASN A 4 -2.05 -6.42 -20.23
C ASN A 4 -1.55 -6.22 -18.79
N PHE A 5 -1.55 -4.97 -18.31
CA PHE A 5 -1.23 -4.61 -16.93
C PHE A 5 -2.46 -4.05 -16.23
N ILE A 6 -2.73 -4.49 -15.01
CA ILE A 6 -3.70 -3.90 -14.09
C ILE A 6 -2.91 -3.23 -12.96
N ALA A 7 -3.27 -2.00 -12.63
CA ALA A 7 -2.63 -1.28 -11.54
C ALA A 7 -3.55 -1.22 -10.33
N ILE A 8 -3.02 -1.58 -9.17
CA ILE A 8 -3.76 -1.55 -7.90
C ILE A 8 -3.18 -0.42 -7.02
N GLY A 9 -4.08 0.42 -6.50
CA GLY A 9 -3.77 1.53 -5.58
C GLY A 9 -5.06 2.11 -4.96
N GLY A 10 -4.99 2.59 -3.73
CA GLY A 10 -6.15 3.12 -2.99
C GLY A 10 -6.72 4.44 -3.53
N GLN A 11 -8.01 4.69 -3.31
CA GLN A 11 -8.72 5.96 -3.56
C GLN A 11 -9.10 6.64 -2.21
N PRO A 12 -9.09 7.98 -2.07
CA PRO A 12 -9.32 8.68 -0.80
C PRO A 12 -10.79 9.12 -0.55
N ILE A 13 -11.24 9.21 0.72
CA ILE A 13 -12.57 9.75 1.15
C ILE A 13 -12.48 10.62 2.45
N ASP A 14 -13.43 11.56 2.55
CA ASP A 14 -13.72 12.72 3.43
C ASP A 14 -14.13 12.43 4.91
N GLN A 15 -13.98 13.39 5.85
CA GLN A 15 -13.92 13.20 7.34
C GLN A 15 -14.96 13.98 8.19
N ASN A 16 -15.51 13.39 9.29
CA ASN A 16 -15.91 14.01 10.60
C ASN A 16 -16.47 12.98 11.65
N ALA A 17 -16.65 13.36 12.95
CA ALA A 17 -16.12 12.68 14.16
C ALA A 17 -17.05 12.14 15.33
N ASP A 18 -16.43 11.45 16.31
CA ASP A 18 -16.75 11.33 17.79
C ASP A 18 -17.89 10.37 18.29
N ARG A 19 -17.86 9.59 19.41
CA ARG A 19 -16.93 9.18 20.52
C ARG A 19 -17.26 7.71 20.97
N GLY A 20 -16.24 6.88 21.27
CA GLY A 20 -16.32 5.48 21.79
C GLY A 20 -14.93 4.93 22.20
N SER A 21 -14.71 3.66 22.60
CA SER A 21 -13.46 3.12 23.22
C SER A 21 -12.27 2.86 22.25
N LEU A 22 -10.99 2.73 22.67
CA LEU A 22 -9.77 2.82 21.81
C LEU A 22 -9.70 1.84 20.60
N PHE A 23 -10.15 0.59 20.76
CA PHE A 23 -10.29 -0.38 19.64
C PHE A 23 -11.45 -0.01 18.70
N GLU A 24 -12.52 0.58 19.26
CA GLU A 24 -13.56 1.24 18.47
C GLU A 24 -13.08 2.58 17.91
N ARG A 25 -12.03 3.25 18.38
CA ARG A 25 -11.60 4.57 17.85
C ARG A 25 -10.85 4.45 16.54
N LEU A 26 -10.00 3.44 16.37
CA LEU A 26 -9.27 3.17 15.13
C LEU A 26 -10.21 2.69 14.01
N TRP A 27 -11.27 1.96 14.36
CA TRP A 27 -12.31 1.48 13.43
C TRP A 27 -13.53 2.40 13.29
N ALA A 28 -13.91 3.18 14.32
CA ALA A 28 -15.05 4.12 14.30
C ALA A 28 -14.66 5.56 13.94
N ARG A 29 -13.37 5.94 13.93
CA ARG A 29 -12.94 7.15 13.18
C ARG A 29 -13.19 7.01 11.68
N ILE A 30 -13.34 5.78 11.19
CA ILE A 30 -13.78 5.47 9.83
C ILE A 30 -15.33 5.53 9.72
N TRP A 31 -16.10 5.63 10.81
CA TRP A 31 -17.54 5.33 10.82
C TRP A 31 -18.49 6.26 11.62
N ALA A 32 -18.07 7.42 12.13
CA ALA A 32 -18.93 8.23 13.01
C ALA A 32 -19.17 9.70 12.61
N HIS A 33 -19.86 9.93 11.49
CA HIS A 33 -20.91 10.97 11.36
C HIS A 33 -21.97 10.48 10.32
N LYS A 34 -23.22 10.27 10.77
CA LYS A 34 -24.31 9.52 10.09
C LYS A 34 -25.09 10.33 9.02
N PRO A 35 -25.99 9.73 8.19
CA PRO A 35 -26.13 8.33 7.76
C PRO A 35 -26.19 8.17 6.22
N MET A 36 -25.40 7.28 5.63
CA MET A 36 -25.80 6.37 4.53
C MET A 36 -24.62 5.43 4.24
N ALA A 37 -24.94 4.13 4.20
CA ALA A 37 -24.20 2.99 3.65
C ALA A 37 -22.67 3.08 3.39
N ALA A 38 -21.95 2.11 3.97
CA ALA A 38 -20.73 1.47 3.46
C ALA A 38 -19.47 2.34 3.28
N MET A 39 -18.42 2.06 4.07
CA MET A 39 -17.04 1.90 3.56
C MET A 39 -16.03 1.54 4.66
N CYS A 40 -15.76 0.25 4.82
CA CYS A 40 -14.42 -0.28 5.11
C CYS A 40 -14.08 -1.29 4.01
N CYS A 41 -14.09 -0.81 2.77
CA CYS A 41 -13.52 -1.50 1.64
C CYS A 41 -12.58 -0.49 1.02
N LEU A 42 -11.29 -0.81 0.92
CA LEU A 42 -10.47 -0.19 -0.11
C LEU A 42 -11.11 -0.59 -1.44
N THR A 43 -12.04 0.24 -1.92
CA THR A 43 -12.67 0.03 -3.22
C THR A 43 -11.58 0.41 -4.22
N ILE A 44 -10.89 -0.61 -4.75
CA ILE A 44 -10.18 -0.42 -6.01
C ILE A 44 -11.31 -0.29 -7.02
N ALA A 45 -11.73 0.94 -7.32
CA ALA A 45 -12.39 1.15 -8.59
C ALA A 45 -11.33 0.79 -9.64
N ILE A 46 -11.42 -0.39 -10.26
CA ILE A 46 -10.74 -0.61 -11.54
C ILE A 46 -11.58 0.14 -12.56
N GLY A 47 -11.54 1.48 -12.46
CA GLY A 47 -12.14 2.37 -13.41
C GLY A 47 -11.65 1.95 -14.78
N SER A 48 -12.61 1.70 -15.66
CA SER A 48 -12.48 1.29 -17.05
C SER A 48 -11.64 2.29 -17.86
N MET A 49 -10.34 2.29 -17.59
CA MET A 49 -9.29 2.75 -18.46
C MET A 49 -8.26 1.65 -18.43
N VAL A 50 -8.32 0.76 -19.42
CA VAL A 50 -7.16 0.03 -19.92
C VAL A 50 -6.13 1.10 -20.30
N THR A 51 -5.40 1.58 -19.30
CA THR A 51 -4.29 2.48 -19.52
C THR A 51 -3.18 1.55 -19.90
N LEU A 52 -2.89 1.48 -21.19
CA LEU A 52 -1.71 0.85 -21.72
C LEU A 52 -0.51 1.60 -21.13
N ILE A 53 -0.06 1.20 -19.95
CA ILE A 53 1.16 1.75 -19.36
C ILE A 53 2.29 1.08 -20.15
N VAL A 54 2.76 1.78 -21.17
CA VAL A 54 4.16 1.66 -21.57
C VAL A 54 4.91 2.07 -20.30
N VAL A 55 5.29 1.09 -19.49
CA VAL A 55 6.26 1.28 -18.40
C VAL A 55 7.59 1.51 -19.12
N GLY A 56 7.71 2.69 -19.73
CA GLY A 56 8.98 3.33 -19.91
C GLY A 56 9.50 3.40 -18.49
N LEU A 57 10.53 2.60 -18.24
CA LEU A 57 11.36 2.64 -17.04
C LEU A 57 11.34 4.10 -16.57
N ILE A 58 10.68 4.41 -15.46
CA ILE A 58 11.17 5.49 -14.62
C ILE A 58 12.40 4.82 -14.04
N PRO A 59 13.59 4.98 -14.64
CA PRO A 59 14.73 4.43 -13.97
C PRO A 59 14.82 5.28 -12.71
N LEU A 60 14.95 4.61 -11.57
CA LEU A 60 15.35 5.21 -10.31
C LEU A 60 16.71 5.91 -10.47
N TYR A 61 16.73 7.04 -11.18
CA TYR A 61 17.86 7.93 -11.40
C TYR A 61 17.88 9.01 -10.33
N LEU A 62 17.58 8.63 -9.09
CA LEU A 62 17.92 9.43 -7.94
C LEU A 62 19.22 8.86 -7.36
N PRO A 63 20.38 9.51 -7.62
CA PRO A 63 21.61 9.13 -6.96
C PRO A 63 21.41 9.29 -5.45
N THR A 64 21.66 8.21 -4.70
CA THR A 64 21.56 8.18 -3.23
C THR A 64 22.42 9.24 -2.54
N LYS A 65 23.41 9.81 -3.24
CA LYS A 65 24.26 10.92 -2.77
C LYS A 65 23.56 12.29 -2.73
N GLN A 66 22.39 12.46 -3.34
CA GLN A 66 21.75 13.77 -3.51
C GLN A 66 20.50 14.00 -2.64
N ILE A 67 20.04 13.01 -1.89
CA ILE A 67 18.99 13.22 -0.89
C ILE A 67 19.66 13.86 0.34
N SER A 68 20.03 15.13 0.19
CA SER A 68 20.53 15.95 1.29
C SER A 68 19.42 16.14 2.32
N SER A 69 19.78 16.20 3.59
CA SER A 69 18.86 16.37 4.73
C SER A 69 17.94 17.60 4.62
N TYR A 70 18.27 18.57 3.76
CA TYR A 70 17.55 19.84 3.62
C TYR A 70 16.29 19.77 2.73
N ASP A 71 16.14 18.79 1.85
CA ASP A 71 14.94 18.69 0.98
C ASP A 71 13.81 17.86 1.62
N ASN A 72 14.11 17.02 2.62
CA ASN A 72 13.13 16.12 3.24
C ASN A 72 12.18 16.82 4.21
N ILE A 73 12.67 17.77 5.03
CA ILE A 73 11.82 18.58 5.94
C ILE A 73 10.85 19.44 5.12
N ASN A 74 11.34 19.99 4.00
CA ASN A 74 10.51 20.74 3.06
C ASN A 74 9.39 19.90 2.44
N TYR A 75 9.57 18.58 2.25
CA TYR A 75 8.48 17.72 1.76
C TYR A 75 7.32 17.64 2.77
N LEU A 76 7.62 17.35 4.04
CA LEU A 76 6.61 17.24 5.08
C LEU A 76 5.84 18.55 5.24
N GLU A 77 6.56 19.66 5.40
CA GLU A 77 5.95 20.98 5.62
C GLU A 77 5.17 21.49 4.40
N ARG A 78 5.62 21.16 3.18
CA ARG A 78 5.00 21.66 1.96
C ARG A 78 3.78 20.86 1.53
N TYR A 79 3.83 19.54 1.64
CA TYR A 79 2.82 18.65 1.06
C TYR A 79 1.99 17.93 2.10
N LEU A 80 2.47 17.83 3.34
CA LEU A 80 1.91 16.94 4.36
C LEU A 80 1.70 17.63 5.72
N LYS A 81 1.67 18.96 5.77
CA LYS A 81 1.50 19.76 7.00
C LYS A 81 0.18 19.52 7.75
N ASP A 82 -0.86 19.13 7.02
CA ASP A 82 -2.22 19.00 7.57
C ASP A 82 -2.47 17.57 8.11
N ILE A 83 -1.40 16.80 8.38
CA ILE A 83 -1.46 15.45 8.93
C ILE A 83 -1.84 15.44 10.40
N ASP A 84 -2.63 14.45 10.78
CA ASP A 84 -2.91 14.11 12.17
C ASP A 84 -1.61 13.79 12.90
N ASP A 85 -1.32 14.53 13.97
CA ASP A 85 -0.08 14.41 14.73
C ASP A 85 1.19 14.61 13.88
N PHE A 86 1.18 15.69 13.08
CA PHE A 86 2.32 16.13 12.28
C PHE A 86 3.65 16.15 13.04
N TYR A 87 3.65 16.52 14.32
CA TYR A 87 4.89 16.61 15.11
C TYR A 87 5.52 15.25 15.37
N THR A 88 4.74 14.21 15.68
CA THR A 88 5.25 12.83 15.79
C THR A 88 5.85 12.35 14.47
N ILE A 89 5.17 12.61 13.34
CA ILE A 89 5.70 12.24 12.02
C ILE A 89 6.99 13.01 11.70
N LYS A 90 7.03 14.30 12.01
CA LYS A 90 8.22 15.12 11.86
C LYS A 90 9.38 14.59 12.70
N GLU A 91 9.13 14.19 13.94
CA GLU A 91 10.14 13.60 14.82
C GLU A 91 10.75 12.33 14.21
N TYR A 92 9.92 11.42 13.67
CA TYR A 92 10.43 10.24 12.96
C TYR A 92 11.32 10.59 11.75
N PHE A 93 10.96 11.64 11.01
CA PHE A 93 11.80 12.12 9.90
C PHE A 93 13.12 12.72 10.39
N ASP A 94 13.08 13.51 11.46
CA ASP A 94 14.26 14.09 12.08
C ASP A 94 15.18 12.98 12.61
N MET A 95 14.64 11.94 13.24
CA MET A 95 15.40 10.74 13.66
C MET A 95 15.99 9.99 12.47
N ALA A 96 15.22 9.79 11.38
CA ALA A 96 15.72 9.15 10.17
C ALA A 96 16.94 9.88 9.57
N ILE A 97 16.92 11.21 9.62
CA ILE A 97 18.02 12.08 9.15
C ILE A 97 19.21 12.01 10.11
N ASN A 98 18.97 12.23 11.40
CA ASN A 98 20.01 12.37 12.42
C ASN A 98 20.74 11.05 12.68
N GLU A 99 20.00 9.95 12.75
CA GLU A 99 20.55 8.62 13.02
C GLU A 99 20.90 7.86 11.74
N LYS A 100 20.63 8.44 10.55
CA LYS A 100 20.81 7.81 9.24
C LYS A 100 20.11 6.44 9.13
N GLY A 101 18.95 6.34 9.78
CA GLY A 101 18.18 5.11 9.91
C GLY A 101 16.84 5.21 9.17
N PRO A 102 16.65 4.58 8.01
CA PRO A 102 15.36 4.58 7.30
C PRO A 102 14.26 3.84 8.07
N ILE A 103 14.62 3.14 9.17
CA ILE A 103 13.68 2.44 10.03
C ILE A 103 12.66 3.40 10.66
N TYR A 104 13.05 4.64 10.94
CA TYR A 104 12.13 5.65 11.48
C TYR A 104 11.11 6.12 10.43
N LEU A 105 11.48 6.12 9.15
CA LEU A 105 10.51 6.37 8.10
C LEU A 105 9.45 5.27 8.06
N LEU A 106 9.85 4.00 8.22
CA LEU A 106 8.90 2.89 8.35
C LEU A 106 8.01 3.03 9.59
N LYS A 107 8.56 3.47 10.73
CA LYS A 107 7.74 3.80 11.92
C LYS A 107 6.73 4.90 11.64
N ALA A 108 7.11 5.94 10.89
CA ALA A 108 6.19 6.99 10.47
C ALA A 108 5.06 6.42 9.58
N TYR A 109 5.38 5.46 8.69
CA TYR A 109 4.39 4.80 7.84
C TYR A 109 3.39 3.96 8.64
N THR A 110 3.83 3.30 9.70
CA THR A 110 2.98 2.45 10.55
C THR A 110 2.38 3.20 11.75
N ALA A 111 2.63 4.51 11.88
CA ALA A 111 2.11 5.32 12.97
C ALA A 111 0.57 5.46 12.86
N GLU A 112 -0.11 5.57 13.99
CA GLU A 112 -1.57 5.76 14.08
C GLU A 112 -1.97 7.21 13.69
N THR A 113 -1.67 7.57 12.43
CA THR A 113 -1.90 8.88 11.82
C THR A 113 -2.42 8.70 10.40
N ASP A 114 -2.88 9.77 9.77
CA ASP A 114 -3.28 9.75 8.35
C ASP A 114 -2.09 9.90 7.37
N PHE A 115 -0.85 9.86 7.88
CA PHE A 115 0.36 9.99 7.06
C PHE A 115 0.44 8.95 5.95
N TYR A 116 0.19 7.68 6.26
CA TYR A 116 0.28 6.61 5.26
C TYR A 116 -0.72 6.81 4.11
N LEU A 117 -1.95 7.26 4.42
CA LEU A 117 -2.99 7.54 3.42
C LEU A 117 -2.55 8.66 2.48
N LYS A 118 -2.07 9.77 3.03
CA LYS A 118 -1.61 10.91 2.25
C LYS A 118 -0.35 10.59 1.44
N LEU A 119 0.57 9.80 1.99
CA LEU A 119 1.74 9.32 1.28
C LEU A 119 1.34 8.43 0.09
N ILE A 120 0.46 7.43 0.31
CA ILE A 120 -0.07 6.55 -0.74
C ILE A 120 -0.74 7.38 -1.84
N TYR A 121 -1.56 8.37 -1.47
CA TYR A 121 -2.19 9.29 -2.41
C TYR A 121 -1.17 10.05 -3.26
N HIS A 122 -0.11 10.60 -2.65
CA HIS A 122 0.95 11.30 -3.39
C HIS A 122 1.73 10.37 -4.34
N ILE A 123 2.03 9.15 -3.92
CA ILE A 123 2.74 8.15 -4.75
C ILE A 123 1.86 7.73 -5.93
N ALA A 124 0.57 7.49 -5.71
CA ALA A 124 -0.38 7.15 -6.77
C ALA A 124 -0.46 8.26 -7.84
N GLN A 125 -0.20 9.50 -7.44
CA GLN A 125 -0.12 10.67 -8.30
C GLN A 125 1.30 10.96 -8.82
N LEU A 126 2.20 9.98 -8.97
CA LEU A 126 3.51 10.21 -9.62
C LEU A 126 3.45 10.26 -11.15
N HIS A 127 2.32 9.88 -11.77
CA HIS A 127 2.12 9.86 -13.23
C HIS A 127 1.28 11.00 -13.89
N PRO A 128 0.85 12.10 -13.24
CA PRO A 128 0.17 13.19 -13.93
C PRO A 128 1.13 13.93 -14.86
N LYS A 129 0.61 14.29 -16.04
CA LYS A 129 1.32 15.03 -17.10
C LYS A 129 1.83 16.43 -16.71
N ASN A 130 1.52 16.91 -15.50
CA ASN A 130 1.72 18.29 -15.07
C ASN A 130 2.63 18.43 -13.83
N LEU A 131 3.39 17.39 -13.46
CA LEU A 131 4.35 17.52 -12.35
C LEU A 131 5.67 18.09 -12.85
N THR A 132 6.25 19.00 -12.05
CA THR A 132 7.64 19.41 -12.26
C THR A 132 8.59 18.28 -11.85
N ASP A 133 9.79 18.24 -12.41
CA ASP A 133 10.82 17.26 -11.99
C ASP A 133 11.05 17.33 -10.47
N LYS A 134 11.01 18.53 -9.89
CA LYS A 134 11.14 18.73 -8.44
C LYS A 134 10.01 18.06 -7.65
N ASP A 135 8.77 18.14 -8.14
CA ASP A 135 7.63 17.46 -7.49
C ASP A 135 7.75 15.94 -7.57
N ILE A 136 8.24 15.41 -8.69
CA ILE A 136 8.49 13.97 -8.86
C ILE A 136 9.57 13.50 -7.88
N VAL A 137 10.69 14.21 -7.81
CA VAL A 137 11.77 13.89 -6.86
C VAL A 137 11.26 13.94 -5.42
N ASN A 138 10.55 14.99 -5.05
CA ASN A 138 9.99 15.17 -3.70
C ASN A 138 8.91 14.15 -3.34
N ARG A 139 8.21 13.56 -4.31
CA ARG A 139 7.21 12.51 -4.03
C ARG A 139 7.82 11.11 -4.08
N ALA A 140 8.86 10.92 -4.89
CA ALA A 140 9.57 9.66 -5.04
C ALA A 140 10.63 9.42 -3.97
N PHE A 141 11.07 10.45 -3.23
CA PHE A 141 12.16 10.31 -2.24
C PHE A 141 11.88 9.20 -1.22
N TYR A 142 10.65 9.13 -0.68
CA TYR A 142 10.29 8.16 0.35
C TYR A 142 10.43 6.74 -0.22
N VAL A 143 9.87 6.50 -1.41
CA VAL A 143 10.01 5.23 -2.14
C VAL A 143 11.48 4.90 -2.41
N ALA A 144 12.26 5.89 -2.87
CA ALA A 144 13.66 5.70 -3.21
C ALA A 144 14.52 5.33 -1.99
N ILE A 145 14.27 5.96 -0.83
CA ILE A 145 14.96 5.63 0.42
C ILE A 145 14.58 4.22 0.85
N ILE A 146 13.29 3.92 0.99
CA ILE A 146 12.84 2.62 1.50
C ILE A 146 13.28 1.47 0.57
N ALA A 147 13.27 1.66 -0.75
CA ALA A 147 13.62 0.61 -1.70
C ALA A 147 15.13 0.35 -1.85
N ARG A 148 16.01 1.29 -1.45
CA ARG A 148 17.44 1.22 -1.77
C ARG A 148 18.37 1.33 -0.58
N HIS A 149 17.88 1.70 0.60
CA HIS A 149 18.75 1.88 1.76
C HIS A 149 19.27 0.52 2.24
N SER A 150 20.60 0.36 2.31
CA SER A 150 21.23 -0.94 2.60
C SER A 150 20.87 -1.50 3.97
N THR A 151 20.59 -0.64 4.96
CA THR A 151 20.16 -1.10 6.30
C THR A 151 18.80 -1.81 6.28
N LEU A 152 17.98 -1.64 5.24
CA LEU A 152 16.71 -2.35 5.11
C LEU A 152 16.87 -3.74 4.48
N GLU A 153 18.07 -4.09 3.97
CA GLU A 153 18.34 -5.44 3.48
C GLU A 153 18.19 -6.50 4.59
N THR A 154 18.46 -6.12 5.85
CA THR A 154 18.32 -7.02 7.02
C THR A 154 16.87 -7.37 7.34
N VAL A 155 15.91 -6.55 6.87
CA VAL A 155 14.48 -6.79 7.01
C VAL A 155 13.83 -7.13 5.67
N SER A 156 14.62 -7.57 4.67
CA SER A 156 14.07 -8.04 3.40
C SER A 156 13.22 -9.30 3.58
N TYR A 157 12.13 -9.39 2.82
CA TYR A 157 11.23 -10.54 2.85
C TYR A 157 11.19 -11.28 1.52
N THR A 158 11.18 -12.61 1.60
CA THR A 158 10.82 -13.54 0.53
C THR A 158 9.96 -14.64 1.12
N GLY A 159 8.95 -15.07 0.38
CA GLY A 159 7.99 -16.07 0.84
C GLY A 159 6.56 -15.65 0.53
N ILE A 160 5.62 -16.33 1.18
CA ILE A 160 4.19 -16.12 0.99
C ILE A 160 3.69 -15.05 1.95
N THR A 161 2.87 -14.13 1.46
CA THR A 161 2.13 -13.17 2.29
C THR A 161 0.70 -13.00 1.77
N TYR A 162 -0.20 -12.57 2.64
CA TYR A 162 -1.64 -12.54 2.39
C TYR A 162 -2.19 -11.12 2.52
N HIS A 163 -3.19 -10.79 1.71
CA HIS A 163 -3.94 -9.54 1.81
C HIS A 163 -5.42 -9.79 1.56
N SER A 164 -6.28 -9.10 2.31
CA SER A 164 -7.72 -9.12 2.11
C SER A 164 -8.16 -7.86 1.41
N MET A 165 -8.99 -7.99 0.40
CA MET A 165 -9.66 -6.86 -0.22
C MET A 165 -11.11 -7.21 -0.52
N ILE A 166 -11.90 -6.17 -0.75
CA ILE A 166 -13.28 -6.30 -1.21
C ILE A 166 -13.35 -5.62 -2.55
N ILE A 167 -13.78 -6.38 -3.57
CA ILE A 167 -13.87 -5.91 -4.95
C ILE A 167 -15.26 -6.18 -5.49
N THR A 168 -15.62 -5.48 -6.57
CA THR A 168 -16.88 -5.75 -7.27
C THR A 168 -16.73 -6.97 -8.19
N SER A 169 -17.86 -7.56 -8.60
CA SER A 169 -17.85 -8.62 -9.62
C SER A 169 -17.16 -8.15 -10.91
N ASN A 170 -17.38 -6.89 -11.31
CA ASN A 170 -16.77 -6.29 -12.49
C ASN A 170 -15.24 -6.13 -12.36
N ASP A 171 -14.72 -5.82 -11.17
CA ASP A 171 -13.27 -5.79 -10.94
C ASP A 171 -12.68 -7.20 -11.04
N LEU A 172 -13.39 -8.21 -10.52
CA LEU A 172 -12.96 -9.60 -10.59
C LEU A 172 -12.93 -10.14 -12.02
N GLU A 173 -13.83 -9.74 -12.90
CA GLU A 173 -13.82 -10.13 -14.32
C GLU A 173 -12.53 -9.69 -15.06
N GLN A 174 -11.86 -8.66 -14.55
CA GLN A 174 -10.58 -8.18 -15.08
C GLN A 174 -9.40 -9.03 -14.58
N CYS A 175 -9.57 -9.73 -13.46
CA CYS A 175 -8.60 -10.67 -12.93
C CYS A 175 -8.64 -11.98 -13.73
N LYS A 176 -7.65 -12.17 -14.60
CA LYS A 176 -7.49 -13.40 -15.39
C LYS A 176 -6.12 -14.01 -15.14
N ILE A 177 -6.06 -15.34 -15.18
CA ILE A 177 -4.78 -16.06 -15.12
C ILE A 177 -3.87 -15.56 -16.24
N GLY A 178 -2.61 -15.26 -15.90
CA GLY A 178 -1.62 -14.67 -16.80
C GLY A 178 -1.62 -13.14 -16.84
N THR A 179 -2.61 -12.47 -16.26
CA THR A 179 -2.61 -11.00 -16.13
C THR A 179 -1.54 -10.54 -15.15
N ARG A 180 -0.87 -9.43 -15.48
CA ARG A 180 0.11 -8.78 -14.62
C ARG A 180 -0.53 -7.69 -13.78
N ILE A 181 -0.26 -7.72 -12.49
CA ILE A 181 -0.62 -6.69 -11.53
C ILE A 181 0.63 -5.92 -11.13
N VAL A 182 0.53 -4.60 -11.10
CA VAL A 182 1.57 -3.69 -10.60
C VAL A 182 1.07 -3.01 -9.33
N THR A 183 1.82 -3.12 -8.24
CA THR A 183 1.57 -2.32 -7.04
C THR A 183 1.98 -0.88 -7.32
N LYS A 184 1.06 0.09 -7.32
CA LYS A 184 1.45 1.50 -7.56
C LYS A 184 2.07 2.16 -6.34
N THR A 185 1.72 1.68 -5.16
CA THR A 185 2.07 2.26 -3.88
C THR A 185 2.61 1.17 -2.95
N PHE A 186 3.00 1.56 -1.74
CA PHE A 186 3.23 0.59 -0.68
C PHE A 186 1.95 -0.20 -0.44
N PHE A 187 2.13 -1.50 -0.17
CA PHE A 187 1.02 -2.42 -0.02
C PHE A 187 1.27 -3.32 1.19
N SER A 188 0.48 -3.09 2.24
CA SER A 188 0.60 -3.85 3.49
C SER A 188 -0.07 -5.22 3.36
N THR A 189 0.63 -6.24 3.83
CA THR A 189 0.21 -7.64 3.78
C THR A 189 0.60 -8.33 5.09
N SER A 190 0.10 -9.53 5.35
CA SER A 190 0.42 -10.29 6.55
C SER A 190 0.93 -11.68 6.21
N LYS A 191 1.94 -12.16 6.97
CA LYS A 191 2.38 -13.57 6.90
C LYS A 191 1.30 -14.55 7.41
N GLN A 192 0.28 -14.04 8.11
CA GLN A 192 -0.73 -14.82 8.80
C GLN A 192 -2.10 -14.72 8.10
N MET A 193 -2.51 -15.80 7.43
CA MET A 193 -3.80 -15.87 6.73
C MET A 193 -5.01 -15.63 7.67
N ASN A 194 -4.93 -16.03 8.93
CA ASN A 194 -5.97 -15.81 9.95
C ASN A 194 -6.11 -14.33 10.37
N VAL A 195 -5.05 -13.51 10.28
CA VAL A 195 -5.16 -12.05 10.47
C VAL A 195 -6.03 -11.46 9.36
N VAL A 196 -5.74 -11.84 8.11
CA VAL A 196 -6.44 -11.38 6.91
C VAL A 196 -7.92 -11.83 6.88
N LEU A 197 -8.20 -13.07 7.25
CA LEU A 197 -9.58 -13.58 7.35
C LEU A 197 -10.41 -12.80 8.36
N ARG A 198 -9.84 -12.43 9.51
CA ARG A 198 -10.54 -11.62 10.52
C ARG A 198 -10.93 -10.23 9.98
N CYS A 199 -10.12 -9.66 9.09
CA CYS A 199 -10.45 -8.40 8.43
C CYS A 199 -11.65 -8.52 7.48
N LEU A 200 -11.86 -9.67 6.86
CA LEU A 200 -13.00 -9.92 5.95
C LEU A 200 -14.30 -10.16 6.71
N HIS A 201 -14.28 -10.91 7.82
CA HIS A 201 -15.48 -11.23 8.61
C HIS A 201 -16.20 -10.01 9.19
N ASN A 202 -15.52 -8.88 9.32
CA ASN A 202 -16.11 -7.63 9.82
C ASN A 202 -16.89 -6.84 8.75
N ASN A 203 -16.82 -7.27 7.48
CA ASN A 203 -17.49 -6.58 6.38
C ASN A 203 -18.80 -7.29 6.05
N VAL A 204 -19.90 -6.65 6.44
CA VAL A 204 -21.29 -7.07 6.18
C VAL A 204 -21.54 -7.19 4.67
N ASP A 205 -22.28 -8.22 4.27
CA ASP A 205 -22.77 -8.45 2.90
C ASP A 205 -23.37 -7.16 2.31
N ILE A 206 -22.60 -6.51 1.44
CA ILE A 206 -23.08 -5.45 0.57
C ILE A 206 -23.28 -6.11 -0.80
N ASP A 207 -24.46 -5.94 -1.38
CA ASP A 207 -24.78 -6.46 -2.73
C ASP A 207 -23.67 -6.12 -3.74
N ASP A 208 -23.31 -7.12 -4.55
CA ASP A 208 -22.29 -7.06 -5.61
C ASP A 208 -20.83 -6.83 -5.15
N ARG A 209 -20.52 -7.13 -3.88
CA ARG A 209 -19.15 -7.13 -3.36
C ARG A 209 -18.68 -8.53 -2.98
N LEU A 210 -17.46 -8.87 -3.38
CA LEU A 210 -16.83 -10.15 -3.13
C LEU A 210 -15.67 -9.98 -2.16
N SER A 211 -15.59 -10.87 -1.18
CA SER A 211 -14.43 -10.96 -0.30
C SER A 211 -13.32 -11.69 -1.03
N VAL A 212 -12.13 -11.09 -1.10
CA VAL A 212 -11.00 -11.65 -1.83
C VAL A 212 -9.78 -11.75 -0.94
N ILE A 213 -9.13 -12.91 -0.97
CA ILE A 213 -7.80 -13.11 -0.40
C ILE A 213 -6.81 -13.21 -1.55
N CYS A 214 -5.79 -12.35 -1.50
CA CYS A 214 -4.65 -12.40 -2.38
C CYS A 214 -3.47 -13.04 -1.66
N GLU A 215 -2.93 -14.13 -2.23
CA GLU A 215 -1.71 -14.79 -1.78
C GLU A 215 -0.57 -14.37 -2.71
N TYR A 216 0.44 -13.67 -2.19
CA TYR A 216 1.60 -13.19 -2.94
C TYR A 216 2.82 -14.08 -2.66
N ASP A 217 3.35 -14.74 -3.69
CA ASP A 217 4.63 -15.44 -3.67
C ASP A 217 5.76 -14.48 -4.10
N ILE A 218 6.48 -13.96 -3.10
CA ILE A 218 7.57 -12.98 -3.24
C ILE A 218 8.89 -13.73 -3.33
N LEU A 219 9.61 -13.52 -4.43
CA LEU A 219 10.84 -14.22 -4.80
C LEU A 219 12.09 -13.36 -4.59
N ASN A 220 11.96 -12.04 -4.68
CA ASN A 220 13.08 -11.09 -4.63
C ASN A 220 13.12 -10.35 -3.29
N LYS A 221 14.29 -10.35 -2.65
CA LYS A 221 14.55 -9.63 -1.39
C LYS A 221 14.32 -8.12 -1.46
N ARG A 222 14.31 -7.54 -2.66
CA ARG A 222 14.07 -6.10 -2.87
C ARG A 222 12.59 -5.74 -3.03
N THR A 223 11.69 -6.72 -3.01
CA THR A 223 10.28 -6.51 -3.34
C THR A 223 9.43 -6.22 -2.11
N ALA A 224 9.83 -6.75 -0.95
CA ALA A 224 9.09 -6.53 0.29
C ALA A 224 9.99 -6.52 1.52
N LEU A 225 9.46 -5.93 2.59
CA LEU A 225 10.11 -5.80 3.89
C LEU A 225 9.28 -6.52 4.96
N ASP A 226 9.92 -7.33 5.81
CA ASP A 226 9.33 -7.94 7.00
C ASP A 226 9.42 -6.95 8.16
N ILE A 227 8.31 -6.32 8.52
CA ILE A 227 8.30 -5.18 9.45
C ILE A 227 7.50 -5.40 10.76
N PRO A 228 7.34 -6.62 11.31
CA PRO A 228 6.51 -6.83 12.50
C PRO A 228 7.03 -6.06 13.72
N TYR A 229 8.35 -5.97 13.90
CA TYR A 229 8.98 -5.29 15.05
C TYR A 229 9.14 -3.77 14.84
N ILE A 230 8.74 -3.27 13.68
CA ILE A 230 8.79 -1.84 13.34
C ILE A 230 7.37 -1.27 13.37
N SER A 231 6.40 -2.07 12.92
CA SER A 231 4.99 -1.76 12.97
C SER A 231 4.51 -1.62 14.41
N LEU A 232 3.55 -0.72 14.63
CA LEU A 232 2.88 -0.60 15.93
C LEU A 232 2.03 -1.84 16.27
N PHE A 233 1.78 -2.70 15.29
CA PHE A 233 0.92 -3.87 15.39
C PHE A 233 1.72 -5.17 15.20
N GLU A 234 2.65 -5.47 16.11
CA GLU A 234 3.56 -6.63 15.98
C GLU A 234 2.85 -7.98 15.78
N GLY A 235 1.63 -8.10 16.33
CA GLY A 235 0.78 -9.28 16.20
C GLY A 235 0.27 -9.55 14.78
N GLU A 236 0.29 -8.55 13.89
CA GLU A 236 -0.18 -8.69 12.50
C GLU A 236 0.84 -9.34 11.58
N GLN A 237 2.10 -9.50 12.01
CA GLN A 237 3.15 -10.09 11.20
C GLN A 237 3.27 -9.43 9.82
N GLU A 238 3.27 -8.09 9.84
CA GLU A 238 3.18 -7.24 8.65
C GLU A 238 4.40 -7.40 7.72
N VAL A 239 4.10 -7.56 6.43
CA VAL A 239 5.04 -7.51 5.32
C VAL A 239 4.62 -6.36 4.39
N LEU A 240 5.52 -5.43 4.16
CA LEU A 240 5.29 -4.27 3.31
C LEU A 240 5.84 -4.53 1.91
N ILE A 241 4.97 -4.73 0.93
CA ILE A 241 5.34 -4.83 -0.48
C ILE A 241 5.61 -3.42 -1.02
N LEU A 242 6.74 -3.26 -1.70
CA LEU A 242 7.19 -1.98 -2.23
C LEU A 242 6.42 -1.57 -3.50
N PRO A 243 6.33 -0.25 -3.79
CA PRO A 243 5.80 0.24 -5.05
C PRO A 243 6.52 -0.35 -6.27
N TYR A 244 5.78 -0.43 -7.37
CA TYR A 244 6.17 -0.91 -8.69
C TYR A 244 6.60 -2.38 -8.74
N SER A 245 6.19 -3.17 -7.75
CA SER A 245 6.34 -4.62 -7.75
C SER A 245 5.34 -5.24 -8.71
N ILE A 246 5.79 -6.22 -9.50
CA ILE A 246 4.98 -6.83 -10.57
C ILE A 246 4.72 -8.30 -10.26
N PHE A 247 3.45 -8.68 -10.25
CA PHE A 247 3.01 -10.05 -10.00
C PHE A 247 2.15 -10.57 -11.14
N ASN A 248 2.27 -11.85 -11.47
CA ASN A 248 1.35 -12.53 -12.37
C ASN A 248 0.26 -13.24 -11.56
N ILE A 249 -0.99 -13.14 -11.97
CA ILE A 249 -2.05 -14.02 -11.48
C ILE A 249 -1.79 -15.42 -12.01
N VAL A 250 -1.61 -16.40 -11.13
CA VAL A 250 -1.31 -17.79 -11.50
C VAL A 250 -2.48 -18.74 -11.23
N ASP A 251 -3.36 -18.39 -10.31
CA ASP A 251 -4.53 -19.21 -9.95
C ASP A 251 -5.65 -18.31 -9.39
N ILE A 252 -6.89 -18.71 -9.63
CA ILE A 252 -8.10 -18.08 -9.07
C ILE A 252 -9.04 -19.19 -8.64
N LYS A 253 -9.35 -19.24 -7.35
CA LYS A 253 -10.28 -20.21 -6.77
C LYS A 253 -11.50 -19.51 -6.21
N PHE A 254 -12.65 -20.11 -6.42
CA PHE A 254 -13.91 -19.67 -5.89
C PHE A 254 -14.32 -20.67 -4.82
N ASP A 255 -14.41 -20.22 -3.56
CA ASP A 255 -15.04 -21.04 -2.54
C ASP A 255 -16.55 -21.10 -2.85
N LYS A 256 -17.09 -22.33 -2.89
CA LYS A 256 -18.51 -22.59 -3.15
C LYS A 256 -19.33 -22.63 -1.86
N SER A 257 -18.73 -22.28 -0.73
CA SER A 257 -19.42 -22.17 0.56
C SER A 257 -20.37 -20.97 0.60
N ASN A 258 -21.14 -20.84 1.70
CA ASN A 258 -22.21 -19.83 1.83
C ASN A 258 -21.73 -18.37 1.82
N SER A 259 -20.43 -18.10 1.80
CA SER A 259 -19.86 -16.76 1.62
C SER A 259 -19.01 -16.74 0.35
N PRO A 260 -19.20 -15.79 -0.57
CA PRO A 260 -18.43 -15.74 -1.81
C PRO A 260 -17.00 -15.23 -1.54
N LEU A 261 -16.14 -16.14 -1.09
CA LEU A 261 -14.72 -15.92 -0.92
C LEU A 261 -13.98 -16.33 -2.20
N VAL A 262 -13.18 -15.41 -2.73
CA VAL A 262 -12.31 -15.67 -3.87
C VAL A 262 -10.87 -15.64 -3.42
N GLU A 263 -10.12 -16.68 -3.76
CA GLU A 263 -8.67 -16.72 -3.54
C GLU A 263 -7.95 -16.46 -4.85
N ILE A 264 -7.10 -15.44 -4.89
CA ILE A 264 -6.24 -15.12 -6.03
C ILE A 264 -4.80 -15.38 -5.63
N LYS A 265 -4.12 -16.28 -6.33
CA LYS A 265 -2.68 -16.50 -6.14
C LYS A 265 -1.89 -15.69 -7.14
N LEU A 266 -0.92 -14.95 -6.64
CA LEU A 266 -0.04 -14.07 -7.38
C LEU A 266 1.40 -14.51 -7.20
N LYS A 267 2.16 -14.57 -8.29
CA LYS A 267 3.58 -14.92 -8.26
C LYS A 267 4.42 -13.78 -8.81
N GLU A 268 5.46 -13.38 -8.08
CA GLU A 268 6.34 -12.30 -8.50
C GLU A 268 6.96 -12.59 -9.88
N CYS A 269 6.94 -11.57 -10.74
CA CYS A 269 7.61 -11.63 -12.03
C CYS A 269 9.12 -11.57 -11.85
N LYS A 270 9.85 -12.52 -12.43
CA LYS A 270 11.30 -12.39 -12.57
C LYS A 270 11.60 -11.26 -13.55
N LEU A 271 12.20 -10.18 -13.05
CA LEU A 271 12.82 -9.17 -13.92
C LEU A 271 14.00 -9.86 -14.63
N LYS A 272 13.92 -9.95 -15.96
CA LYS A 272 15.01 -10.47 -16.80
C LYS A 272 16.05 -9.39 -17.05
#